data_AF-A0A956HEE4-F1
#
_entry.id   AF-A0A956HEE4-F1
#
_cell.length_a   1.000
_cell.length_b   1.000
_cell.length_c   1.000
_cell.angle_alpha   90.00
_cell.angle_beta   90.00
_cell.angle_gamma   90.00
#
_symmetry.space_group_name_H-M   'P 1'
#
loop_
_entity.id
_entity.type
_entity.pdbx_description
1 polymer ?
#
loop_
_entity_poly.entity_id
_entity_poly.type
_entity_poly.pdbx_seq_one_letter_code
_entity_poly.pdbx_strand_id
1 'polypeptide(L)'
;MSIFDHRASGWDEWIERALASARLHGIGLLRIALGSLLLYRQIAYYGQRGSILEARVEQPFTSVLAAYGLPNASIYTLVDSSAWLSLVYILAIVATALWTVGLCTRSLTPLIFAVAWSLPAQFGGLGVGFEGVIQALISLGVVRDASARWSVDAWLRRRWRGGVGIKSSRFSVTGRPGR
;
A
#
# COMPACT_ATOMS: atom_id res chain seq x y z
N MET A 1 0.65 -36.26 -37.55
CA MET A 1 -0.18 -35.18 -36.97
C MET A 1 -0.55 -35.63 -35.57
N SER A 2 0.10 -35.04 -34.56
CA SER A 2 0.39 -35.72 -33.29
C SER A 2 -0.72 -35.54 -32.25
N ILE A 3 -1.11 -36.65 -31.61
CA ILE A 3 -2.02 -36.70 -30.45
C ILE A 3 -1.38 -36.04 -29.20
N PHE A 4 -0.11 -35.63 -29.27
CA PHE A 4 0.64 -35.04 -28.16
C PHE A 4 0.47 -33.51 -28.04
N ASP A 5 -0.04 -32.81 -29.05
CA ASP A 5 -0.21 -31.34 -29.00
C ASP A 5 -1.34 -30.88 -28.07
N HIS A 6 -2.40 -31.67 -27.88
CA HIS A 6 -3.52 -31.28 -27.02
C HIS A 6 -3.28 -31.45 -25.52
N ARG A 7 -2.24 -32.19 -25.09
CA ARG A 7 -1.86 -32.25 -23.67
C ARG A 7 -0.98 -31.09 -23.24
N ALA A 8 -0.11 -30.58 -24.12
CA ALA A 8 0.80 -29.48 -23.78
C ALA A 8 0.03 -28.20 -23.38
N SER A 9 -1.05 -27.88 -24.09
CA SER A 9 -1.85 -26.66 -23.83
C SER A 9 -2.53 -26.64 -22.46
N GLY A 10 -2.93 -27.80 -21.92
CA GLY A 10 -3.57 -27.87 -20.61
C GLY A 10 -2.60 -27.67 -19.44
N TRP A 11 -1.34 -28.10 -19.59
CA TRP A 11 -0.30 -27.91 -18.58
C TRP A 11 0.13 -26.45 -18.49
N ASP A 12 0.30 -25.76 -19.62
CA ASP A 12 0.70 -24.35 -19.65
C ASP A 12 -0.36 -23.46 -18.99
N GLU A 13 -1.64 -23.68 -19.31
CA GLU A 13 -2.74 -22.91 -18.71
C GLU A 13 -2.88 -23.16 -17.19
N TRP A 14 -2.53 -24.36 -16.71
CA TRP A 14 -2.49 -24.64 -15.28
C TRP A 14 -1.32 -23.94 -14.59
N ILE A 15 -0.11 -23.99 -15.19
CA ILE A 15 1.09 -23.33 -14.67
C ILE A 15 0.88 -21.81 -14.60
N GLU A 16 0.31 -21.21 -15.65
CA GLU A 16 0.01 -19.78 -15.67
C GLU A 16 -0.97 -19.37 -14.57
N ARG A 17 -2.02 -20.17 -14.34
CA ARG A 17 -2.99 -19.94 -13.25
C ARG A 17 -2.33 -20.09 -11.87
N ALA A 18 -1.50 -21.10 -11.69
CA ALA A 18 -0.75 -21.32 -10.45
C ALA A 18 0.19 -20.14 -10.16
N LEU A 19 0.99 -19.72 -11.14
CA LEU A 19 1.89 -18.56 -11.03
C LEU A 19 1.12 -17.26 -10.79
N ALA A 20 0.01 -17.03 -11.47
CA ALA A 20 -0.85 -15.87 -11.25
C ALA A 20 -1.38 -15.84 -9.81
N SER A 21 -1.80 -16.98 -9.28
CA SER A 21 -2.27 -17.08 -7.90
C SER A 21 -1.16 -16.83 -6.88
N ALA A 22 0.03 -17.42 -7.07
CA ALA A 22 1.18 -17.22 -6.18
C ALA A 22 1.64 -15.76 -6.16
N ARG A 23 1.65 -15.09 -7.32
CA ARG A 23 1.97 -13.65 -7.44
C ARG A 23 1.03 -12.78 -6.61
N LEU A 24 -0.28 -13.05 -6.62
CA LEU A 24 -1.26 -12.29 -5.83
C LEU A 24 -1.07 -12.46 -4.32
N HIS A 25 -0.73 -13.67 -3.87
CA HIS A 25 -0.41 -13.92 -2.46
C HIS A 25 0.88 -13.20 -2.05
N GLY A 26 1.93 -13.30 -2.86
CA GLY A 26 3.21 -12.62 -2.61
C GLY A 26 3.04 -11.11 -2.43
N ILE A 27 2.25 -10.46 -3.29
CA ILE A 27 1.99 -9.02 -3.18
C ILE A 27 1.23 -8.67 -1.89
N GLY A 28 0.25 -9.49 -1.49
CA GLY A 28 -0.50 -9.28 -0.25
C GLY A 28 0.38 -9.39 1.01
N LEU A 29 1.25 -10.41 1.05
CA LEU A 29 2.23 -10.56 2.15
C LEU A 29 3.24 -9.42 2.17
N LEU A 30 3.75 -9.02 1.00
CA LEU A 30 4.66 -7.91 0.87
C LEU A 30 4.04 -6.61 1.41
N ARG A 31 2.77 -6.34 1.10
CA ARG A 31 2.01 -5.20 1.64
C ARG A 31 1.95 -5.24 3.17
N ILE A 32 1.63 -6.39 3.77
CA ILE A 32 1.55 -6.53 5.22
C ILE A 32 2.93 -6.34 5.87
N ALA A 33 3.98 -6.92 5.29
CA ALA A 33 5.35 -6.79 5.80
C ALA A 33 5.84 -5.34 5.74
N LEU A 34 5.70 -4.69 4.57
CA LEU A 34 6.07 -3.29 4.39
C LEU A 34 5.24 -2.36 5.26
N GLY A 35 3.94 -2.62 5.36
CA GLY A 35 3.01 -1.84 6.17
C GLY A 35 3.35 -1.92 7.66
N SER A 36 3.62 -3.13 8.16
CA SER A 36 4.05 -3.36 9.55
C SER A 36 5.37 -2.65 9.86
N LEU A 37 6.33 -2.72 8.94
CA LEU A 37 7.62 -2.07 9.07
C LEU A 37 7.49 -0.54 9.10
N LEU A 38 6.71 0.04 8.18
CA LEU A 38 6.40 1.48 8.18
C LEU A 38 5.70 1.89 9.47
N LEU A 39 4.73 1.10 9.94
CA LEU A 39 3.99 1.37 11.16
C LEU A 39 4.91 1.38 12.38
N TYR A 40 5.77 0.37 12.52
CA TYR A 40 6.79 0.29 13.57
C TYR A 40 7.66 1.55 13.57
N ARG A 41 8.18 1.92 12.39
CA ARG A 41 9.00 3.10 12.20
C ARG A 41 8.28 4.37 12.64
N GLN A 42 7.02 4.56 12.23
CA GLN A 42 6.26 5.76 12.59
C GLN A 42 5.99 5.87 14.09
N ILE A 43 5.73 4.74 14.75
CA ILE A 43 5.54 4.70 16.21
C ILE A 43 6.85 5.05 16.91
N ALA A 44 7.98 4.48 16.46
CA ALA A 44 9.30 4.77 17.02
C ALA A 44 9.65 6.26 16.91
N TYR A 45 9.46 6.86 15.73
CA TYR A 45 9.73 8.29 15.52
C TYR A 45 8.75 9.19 16.27
N TYR A 46 7.48 8.80 16.41
CA TYR A 46 6.53 9.52 17.24
C TYR A 46 6.96 9.57 18.71
N GLY A 47 7.54 8.48 19.22
CA GLY A 47 8.14 8.43 20.56
C GLY A 47 9.32 9.40 20.72
N GLN A 48 10.10 9.58 19.66
CA GLN A 48 11.29 10.45 19.63
C GLN A 48 10.99 11.89 19.17
N ARG A 49 9.71 12.27 18.96
CA ARG A 49 9.34 13.58 18.38
C ARG A 49 9.90 14.82 19.09
N GLY A 50 10.14 14.72 20.40
CA GLY A 50 10.73 15.80 21.19
C GLY A 50 12.17 16.10 20.77
N SER A 51 13.03 15.08 20.72
CA SER A 51 14.42 15.23 20.27
C SER A 51 14.51 15.61 18.80
N ILE A 52 13.52 15.22 17.98
CA ILE A 52 13.46 15.61 16.57
C ILE A 52 13.18 17.11 16.39
N LEU A 53 12.34 17.71 17.24
CA LEU A 53 12.09 19.14 17.21
C LEU A 53 13.36 19.93 17.56
N GLU A 54 14.09 19.46 18.58
CA GLU A 54 15.33 20.07 19.05
C GLU A 54 16.45 19.94 18.01
N ALA A 55 16.64 18.73 17.46
CA ALA A 55 17.66 18.45 16.44
C ALA A 55 17.39 19.12 15.09
N ARG A 56 16.19 19.68 14.86
CA ARG A 56 15.80 20.34 13.60
C ARG A 56 16.64 21.60 13.31
N VAL A 57 17.11 22.28 14.36
CA VAL A 57 17.93 23.49 14.23
C VAL A 57 19.33 23.18 13.71
N GLU A 58 19.81 21.95 13.91
CA GLU A 58 21.21 21.58 13.66
C GLU A 58 21.40 20.68 12.42
N GLN A 59 20.35 20.42 11.63
CA GLN A 59 20.49 19.47 10.54
C GLN A 59 21.31 20.02 9.36
N PRO A 60 22.33 19.28 8.91
CA PRO A 60 23.20 19.71 7.81
C PRO A 60 22.46 19.73 6.46
N PHE A 61 21.37 18.98 6.29
CA PHE A 61 20.65 18.95 5.02
C PHE A 61 19.76 20.18 4.81
N THR A 62 19.22 20.74 5.90
CA THR A 62 18.45 21.99 5.84
C THR A 62 19.33 23.19 5.52
N SER A 63 20.57 23.22 6.03
CA SER A 63 21.53 24.27 5.69
C SER A 63 22.03 24.16 4.24
N VAL A 64 22.20 22.93 3.71
CA VAL A 64 22.53 22.71 2.29
C VAL A 64 21.37 23.14 1.39
N LEU A 65 20.13 22.72 1.65
CA LEU A 65 18.95 23.15 0.88
C LEU A 65 18.80 24.67 0.88
N ALA A 66 18.97 25.30 2.05
CA ALA A 66 18.96 26.75 2.17
C ALA A 66 20.08 27.43 1.38
N ALA A 67 21.29 26.86 1.36
CA ALA A 67 22.41 27.39 0.56
C ALA A 67 22.14 27.36 -0.94
N TYR A 68 21.31 26.42 -1.43
CA TYR A 68 20.85 26.35 -2.82
C TYR A 68 19.50 27.05 -3.06
N GLY A 69 18.93 27.73 -2.06
CA GLY A 69 17.62 28.38 -2.17
C GLY A 69 16.45 27.42 -2.40
N LEU A 70 16.63 26.13 -2.09
CA LEU A 70 15.62 25.09 -2.28
C LEU A 70 14.74 24.96 -1.02
N PRO A 71 13.40 24.89 -1.17
CA PRO A 71 12.51 24.71 -0.03
C PRO A 71 12.64 23.29 0.55
N ASN A 72 12.55 23.17 1.88
CA ASN A 72 12.45 21.87 2.52
C ASN A 72 11.05 21.28 2.32
N ALA A 73 10.92 20.33 1.39
CA ALA A 73 9.66 19.72 0.98
C ALA A 73 9.27 18.51 1.87
N SER A 74 9.32 18.65 3.20
CA SER A 74 8.81 17.63 4.13
C SER A 74 7.49 18.06 4.76
N ILE A 75 6.49 17.17 4.72
CA ILE A 75 5.16 17.41 5.33
C ILE A 75 5.29 17.67 6.85
N TYR A 76 6.27 17.03 7.48
CA TYR A 76 6.57 17.18 8.90
C TYR A 76 7.14 18.54 9.26
N THR A 77 7.62 19.30 8.27
CA THR A 77 8.26 20.60 8.47
C THR A 77 7.45 21.79 7.96
N LEU A 78 6.22 21.57 7.50
CA LEU A 78 5.37 22.63 6.94
C LEU A 78 4.99 23.70 7.97
N VAL A 79 4.79 23.31 9.22
CA VAL A 79 4.42 24.21 10.32
C VAL A 79 5.32 23.96 11.52
N ASP A 80 5.91 25.02 12.05
CA ASP A 80 6.77 24.98 13.24
C ASP A 80 5.93 24.90 14.52
N SER A 81 5.24 23.77 14.70
CA SER A 81 4.41 23.51 15.87
C SER A 81 4.52 22.05 16.31
N SER A 82 4.73 21.84 17.61
CA SER A 82 4.72 20.51 18.22
C SER A 82 3.36 19.81 18.06
N ALA A 83 2.27 20.58 18.06
CA ALA A 83 0.93 20.06 17.82
C ALA A 83 0.77 19.59 16.37
N TRP A 84 1.29 20.35 15.40
CA TRP A 84 1.30 19.96 13.98
C TRP A 84 2.06 18.65 13.77
N LEU A 85 3.27 18.56 14.34
CA LEU A 85 4.09 17.36 14.19
C LEU A 85 3.37 16.13 14.77
N SER A 86 2.77 16.27 15.96
CA SER A 86 2.02 15.20 16.61
C SER A 86 0.82 14.76 15.76
N LEU A 87 0.08 15.71 15.20
CA LEU A 87 -1.06 15.44 14.32
C LEU A 87 -0.63 14.67 13.07
N VAL A 88 0.43 15.13 12.38
CA VAL A 88 0.93 14.48 11.16
C VAL A 88 1.38 13.04 11.44
N TYR A 89 2.10 12.80 12.55
CA TYR A 89 2.49 11.43 12.93
C TYR A 89 1.29 10.54 13.22
N ILE A 90 0.29 11.02 13.97
CA ILE A 90 -0.92 10.23 14.27
C ILE A 90 -1.67 9.89 12.98
N LEU A 91 -1.87 10.86 12.09
CA LEU A 91 -2.51 10.65 10.79
C LEU A 91 -1.72 9.65 9.94
N ALA A 92 -0.40 9.75 9.92
CA ALA A 92 0.47 8.82 9.22
C ALA A 92 0.39 7.39 9.79
N ILE A 93 0.36 7.23 11.11
CA ILE A 93 0.21 5.94 11.80
C ILE A 93 -1.14 5.32 11.42
N VAL A 94 -2.23 6.08 11.52
CA VAL A 94 -3.59 5.61 11.19
C VAL A 94 -3.66 5.22 9.71
N ALA A 95 -3.20 6.07 8.80
CA ALA A 95 -3.18 5.77 7.38
C ALA A 95 -2.36 4.50 7.08
N THR A 96 -1.20 4.34 7.72
CA THR A 96 -0.34 3.15 7.53
C THR A 96 -1.02 1.89 8.05
N ALA A 97 -1.68 1.96 9.22
CA ALA A 97 -2.42 0.84 9.77
C ALA A 97 -3.57 0.41 8.83
N LEU A 98 -4.37 1.36 8.33
CA LEU A 98 -5.44 1.10 7.37
C LEU A 98 -4.90 0.49 6.07
N TRP A 99 -3.80 1.03 5.54
CA TRP A 99 -3.13 0.49 4.36
C TRP A 99 -2.57 -0.92 4.59
N THR A 100 -2.06 -1.21 5.79
CA THR A 100 -1.52 -2.53 6.21
C THR A 100 -2.61 -3.58 6.37
N VAL A 101 -3.80 -3.19 6.81
CA VAL A 101 -4.98 -4.08 6.87
C VAL A 101 -5.63 -4.24 5.49
N GLY A 102 -5.40 -3.27 4.59
CA GLY A 102 -5.83 -3.36 3.20
C GLY A 102 -7.20 -2.73 2.98
N LEU A 103 -7.47 -1.64 3.70
CA LEU A 103 -8.62 -0.80 3.51
C LEU A 103 -8.24 0.40 2.64
N CYS A 104 -9.05 0.71 1.63
CA CYS A 104 -8.86 1.88 0.75
C CYS A 104 -7.44 1.97 0.16
N THR A 105 -6.82 0.82 -0.17
CA THR A 105 -5.38 0.80 -0.47
C THR A 105 -5.02 1.71 -1.63
N ARG A 106 -5.86 1.79 -2.68
CA ARG A 106 -5.60 2.62 -3.86
C ARG A 106 -5.50 4.11 -3.54
N SER A 107 -6.33 4.60 -2.63
CA SER A 107 -6.31 6.00 -2.18
C SER A 107 -5.23 6.26 -1.14
N LEU A 108 -4.92 5.27 -0.31
CA LEU A 108 -3.90 5.41 0.74
C LEU A 108 -2.47 5.26 0.21
N THR A 109 -2.21 4.46 -0.83
CA THR A 109 -0.84 4.26 -1.34
C THR A 109 -0.13 5.58 -1.70
N PRO A 110 -0.72 6.55 -2.44
CA PRO A 110 -0.03 7.81 -2.71
C PRO A 110 0.22 8.63 -1.43
N LEU A 111 -0.70 8.56 -0.45
CA LEU A 111 -0.51 9.21 0.85
C LEU A 111 0.65 8.58 1.62
N ILE A 112 0.70 7.25 1.69
CA ILE A 112 1.79 6.50 2.34
C ILE A 112 3.12 6.77 1.64
N PHE A 113 3.12 6.86 0.31
CA PHE A 113 4.30 7.23 -0.46
C PHE A 113 4.79 8.63 -0.08
N ALA A 114 3.92 9.64 -0.05
CA ALA A 114 4.28 11.01 0.31
C ALA A 114 4.82 11.11 1.75
N VAL A 115 4.21 10.39 2.68
CA VAL A 115 4.65 10.28 4.08
C VAL A 115 6.03 9.61 4.16
N ALA A 116 6.22 8.48 3.49
CA ALA A 116 7.50 7.75 3.45
C ALA A 116 8.61 8.55 2.75
N TRP A 117 8.26 9.39 1.78
CA TRP A 117 9.17 10.32 1.10
C TRP A 117 9.59 11.48 2.01
N SER A 118 8.66 12.00 2.81
CA SER A 118 8.90 13.17 3.67
C SER A 118 9.81 12.88 4.87
N LEU A 119 9.85 11.63 5.33
CA LEU A 119 10.64 11.20 6.47
C LEU A 119 12.17 11.36 6.25
N PRO A 120 12.79 10.78 5.21
CA PRO A 120 14.22 10.98 4.93
C PRO A 120 14.62 12.45 4.80
N ALA A 121 13.75 13.28 4.23
CA ALA A 121 13.98 14.72 4.10
C ALA A 121 14.06 15.43 5.47
N GLN A 122 13.43 14.87 6.52
CA GLN A 122 13.51 15.39 7.89
C GLN A 122 14.74 14.92 8.67
N PHE A 123 15.41 13.83 8.27
CA PHE A 123 16.52 13.22 9.03
C PHE A 123 17.87 13.29 8.33
N GLY A 124 18.01 14.16 7.33
CA GLY A 124 19.30 14.44 6.70
C GLY A 124 19.99 13.23 6.09
N GLY A 125 19.24 12.34 5.43
CA GLY A 125 19.86 11.29 4.60
C GLY A 125 20.34 10.04 5.34
N LEU A 126 20.02 9.82 6.61
CA LEU A 126 20.29 8.54 7.32
C LEU A 126 19.62 7.30 6.69
N GLY A 127 18.85 7.47 5.61
CA GLY A 127 18.18 6.38 4.87
C GLY A 127 18.82 6.09 3.52
N VAL A 128 20.09 5.68 3.48
CA VAL A 128 20.84 5.59 2.21
C VAL A 128 20.57 4.33 1.38
N GLY A 129 19.55 3.52 1.69
CA GLY A 129 19.20 2.41 0.79
C GLY A 129 17.87 1.74 1.06
N PHE A 130 17.57 1.46 2.32
CA PHE A 130 16.36 0.73 2.69
C PHE A 130 15.09 1.55 2.43
N GLU A 131 15.13 2.86 2.66
CA GLU A 131 14.06 3.80 2.39
C GLU A 131 13.73 3.91 0.91
N GLY A 132 14.76 3.95 0.05
CA GLY A 132 14.58 3.94 -1.40
C GLY A 132 13.93 2.64 -1.89
N VAL A 133 14.31 1.50 -1.30
CA VAL A 133 13.67 0.21 -1.57
C VAL A 133 12.22 0.19 -1.12
N ILE A 134 11.91 0.68 0.08
CA ILE A 134 10.51 0.80 0.55
C ILE A 134 9.70 1.70 -0.38
N GLN A 135 10.23 2.86 -0.78
CA GLN A 135 9.56 3.77 -1.72
C GLN A 135 9.32 3.11 -3.08
N ALA A 136 10.33 2.42 -3.64
CA ALA A 136 10.19 1.69 -4.90
C ALA A 136 9.12 0.58 -4.79
N LEU A 137 9.09 -0.16 -3.67
CA LEU A 137 8.11 -1.23 -3.45
C LEU A 137 6.69 -0.68 -3.21
N ILE A 138 6.55 0.46 -2.54
CA ILE A 138 5.25 1.16 -2.39
C ILE A 138 4.75 1.63 -3.75
N SER A 139 5.63 2.19 -4.60
CA SER A 139 5.29 2.60 -5.96
C SER A 139 4.79 1.44 -6.81
N LEU A 140 5.39 0.24 -6.65
CA LEU A 140 4.86 -0.97 -7.27
C LEU A 140 3.47 -1.35 -6.74
N GLY A 141 3.17 -1.06 -5.47
CA GLY A 141 1.85 -1.19 -4.86
C GLY A 141 0.80 -0.17 -5.34
N VAL A 142 1.20 0.91 -6.03
CA VAL A 142 0.28 1.81 -6.76
C VAL A 142 -0.14 1.18 -8.08
N VAL A 143 0.82 0.54 -8.76
CA VAL A 143 0.62 -0.03 -10.12
C VAL A 143 -0.06 -1.38 -10.06
N ARG A 144 0.27 -2.21 -9.08
CA ARG A 144 -0.35 -3.53 -8.89
C ARG A 144 -1.44 -3.46 -7.84
N ASP A 145 -2.54 -4.15 -8.12
CA ASP A 145 -3.71 -4.22 -7.26
C ASP A 145 -3.41 -5.05 -5.99
N ALA A 146 -2.63 -4.48 -5.07
CA ALA A 146 -2.24 -5.09 -3.80
C ALA A 146 -3.45 -5.36 -2.88
N SER A 147 -4.62 -4.87 -3.27
CA SER A 147 -5.92 -5.12 -2.66
C SER A 147 -6.55 -6.44 -3.09
N ALA A 148 -6.02 -7.17 -4.07
CA ALA A 148 -6.74 -8.29 -4.69
C ALA A 148 -6.99 -9.49 -3.76
N ARG A 149 -6.06 -9.77 -2.81
CA ARG A 149 -6.18 -10.84 -1.81
C ARG A 149 -5.65 -10.39 -0.45
N TRP A 150 -6.18 -11.00 0.63
CA TRP A 150 -5.83 -10.70 2.02
C TRP A 150 -5.94 -9.21 2.41
N SER A 151 -6.96 -8.54 1.88
CA SER A 151 -7.29 -7.15 2.19
C SER A 151 -8.75 -7.07 2.64
N VAL A 152 -9.07 -6.08 3.46
CA VAL A 152 -10.47 -5.79 3.84
C VAL A 152 -11.28 -5.38 2.61
N ASP A 153 -10.69 -4.66 1.66
CA ASP A 153 -11.34 -4.30 0.39
C ASP A 153 -11.78 -5.55 -0.41
N ALA A 154 -10.94 -6.59 -0.48
CA ALA A 154 -11.31 -7.85 -1.13
C ALA A 154 -12.43 -8.58 -0.36
N TRP A 155 -12.38 -8.57 0.96
CA TRP A 155 -13.43 -9.16 1.79
C TRP A 155 -14.77 -8.44 1.61
N LEU A 156 -14.77 -7.10 1.64
CA LEU A 156 -15.94 -6.28 1.34
C LEU A 156 -16.48 -6.59 -0.05
N ARG A 157 -15.64 -6.54 -1.11
CA ARG A 157 -16.08 -6.84 -2.49
C ARG A 157 -16.74 -8.22 -2.63
N ARG A 158 -16.24 -9.25 -1.93
CA ARG A 158 -16.86 -10.58 -1.91
C ARG A 158 -18.21 -10.56 -1.21
N ARG A 159 -18.32 -9.87 -0.08
CA ARG A 159 -19.56 -9.75 0.69
C ARG A 159 -20.65 -8.99 -0.08
N TRP A 160 -20.30 -7.88 -0.72
CA TRP A 160 -21.22 -7.08 -1.53
C TRP A 160 -21.67 -7.83 -2.80
N ARG A 161 -20.77 -8.55 -3.48
CA ARG A 161 -21.14 -9.38 -4.64
C ARG A 161 -21.98 -10.60 -4.26
N GLY A 162 -21.74 -11.19 -3.09
CA GLY A 162 -22.55 -12.29 -2.56
C GLY A 162 -23.97 -11.84 -2.13
N GLY A 163 -24.15 -10.58 -1.72
CA GLY A 163 -25.45 -10.03 -1.33
C GLY A 163 -26.38 -9.69 -2.50
N VAL A 164 -25.84 -9.39 -3.68
CA VAL A 164 -26.62 -9.08 -4.90
C VAL A 164 -27.01 -10.35 -5.68
N GLY A 165 -26.51 -11.52 -5.27
CA GLY A 165 -26.79 -12.82 -5.89
C GLY A 165 -28.05 -13.53 -5.39
N ILE A 166 -28.94 -12.87 -4.64
CA ILE A 166 -30.20 -13.47 -4.17
C ILE A 166 -31.36 -13.03 -5.08
N LYS A 167 -31.83 -14.00 -5.87
CA LYS A 167 -33.02 -14.04 -6.74
C LYS A 167 -32.92 -13.42 -8.15
N SER A 168 -32.23 -14.11 -9.05
CA SER A 168 -32.86 -14.46 -10.33
C SER A 168 -33.25 -15.94 -10.28
N SER A 169 -34.25 -16.25 -9.44
CA SER A 169 -34.92 -17.54 -9.55
C SER A 169 -35.49 -17.63 -10.95
N ARG A 170 -34.96 -18.60 -11.71
CA ARG A 170 -35.53 -19.13 -12.95
C ARG A 170 -37.05 -19.09 -12.90
N PHE A 171 -37.65 -18.19 -13.67
CA PHE A 171 -38.98 -18.44 -14.21
C PHE A 171 -38.75 -19.06 -15.59
N SER A 172 -38.32 -20.33 -15.60
CA SER A 172 -38.40 -21.14 -16.81
C SER A 172 -39.87 -21.49 -17.00
N VAL A 173 -40.61 -20.64 -17.69
CA VAL A 173 -41.92 -20.99 -18.26
C VAL A 173 -41.65 -21.98 -19.38
N THR A 174 -41.44 -23.24 -19.02
CA THR A 174 -41.60 -24.35 -19.95
C THR A 174 -43.10 -24.56 -20.16
N GLY A 175 -43.72 -23.61 -20.87
CA GLY A 175 -45.01 -23.83 -21.49
C GLY A 175 -44.78 -24.79 -22.66
N ARG A 176 -45.02 -26.08 -22.43
CA ARG A 176 -45.25 -27.06 -23.49
C ARG A 176 -46.72 -26.87 -23.91
N PRO A 177 -47.04 -26.35 -25.11
CA PRO A 177 -48.38 -26.55 -25.63
C PRO A 177 -48.50 -28.03 -25.99
N GLY A 178 -49.59 -28.61 -25.50
CA GLY A 178 -50.00 -29.98 -25.80
C GLY A 178 -50.24 -30.19 -27.29
N ARG A 179 -50.32 -31.48 -27.60
CA ARG A 179 -50.59 -32.09 -28.91
C ARG A 179 -51.83 -31.53 -29.59
#